data_AF-A0A2E4MEZ5-F1
#
_entry.id   AF-A0A2E4MEZ5-F1
#
_cell.length_a   1.000
_cell.length_b   1.000
_cell.length_c   1.000
_cell.angle_alpha   90.00
_cell.angle_beta   90.00
_cell.angle_gamma   90.00
#
_symmetry.space_group_name_H-M   'P 1'
#
loop_
_entity.id
_entity.type
_entity.pdbx_description
1 polymer ?
#
loop_
_entity_poly.entity_id
_entity_poly.type
_entity_poly.pdbx_seq_one_letter_code
_entity_poly.pdbx_strand_id
1 'polypeptide(L)'
;MNDEEKNSLSEDIAQPSECFPPIKITTTPEYMMKQYFTGFFTATCLTTSLFLFTGAQKANTQTEPLIIKSERGTTTIGGGFIEVDGASGKKLFEVTVSSSNHGQLSIFNKNGVLIASVSANDDGDGFVKVHNKKGVKAVDISSSSFGGYFSTYNLDKKQTSYLGTFRNLRGGLMTYNENADLASFIGTSDDSDGKISLYNNMGNNVVRLGSLYKDGNKADGFISLHDRYGEYGWHKSGK
;
A
#
# COMPACT_ATOMS: atom_id res chain seq x y z
N MET A 1 23.28 79.83 -44.31
CA MET A 1 22.71 79.15 -45.50
C MET A 1 21.27 78.84 -45.15
N ASN A 2 20.46 79.88 -45.36
CA ASN A 2 18.99 80.05 -45.45
C ASN A 2 18.19 79.55 -44.22
N ASP A 3 17.64 80.40 -43.35
CA ASP A 3 16.67 81.52 -43.52
C ASP A 3 15.40 81.04 -44.26
N GLU A 4 14.15 81.31 -43.86
CA GLU A 4 13.59 82.25 -42.90
C GLU A 4 12.11 81.89 -42.62
N GLU A 5 11.59 82.59 -41.62
CA GLU A 5 10.26 82.72 -40.99
C GLU A 5 8.97 82.84 -41.85
N LYS A 6 7.84 82.61 -41.12
CA LYS A 6 6.57 83.39 -41.04
C LYS A 6 5.27 82.88 -41.69
N ASN A 7 4.35 82.49 -40.79
CA ASN A 7 2.96 82.96 -40.56
C ASN A 7 2.09 83.48 -41.74
N SER A 8 0.86 82.98 -41.85
CA SER A 8 -0.40 83.64 -41.38
C SER A 8 -1.67 83.09 -42.06
N LEU A 9 -2.80 83.27 -41.37
CA LEU A 9 -4.17 82.82 -41.66
C LEU A 9 -4.80 83.45 -42.93
N SER A 10 -5.74 82.76 -43.57
CA SER A 10 -7.08 83.29 -43.94
C SER A 10 -8.01 82.24 -44.58
N GLU A 11 -9.29 82.57 -44.48
CA GLU A 11 -10.55 81.86 -44.69
C GLU A 11 -10.94 81.49 -46.15
N ASP A 12 -11.45 80.25 -46.29
CA ASP A 12 -12.82 79.90 -46.73
C ASP A 12 -13.24 79.76 -48.23
N ILE A 13 -14.14 78.77 -48.43
CA ILE A 13 -15.15 78.53 -49.49
C ILE A 13 -14.73 77.90 -50.85
N ALA A 14 -15.14 76.63 -51.08
CA ALA A 14 -16.23 76.24 -52.02
C ALA A 14 -16.22 74.73 -52.35
N GLN A 15 -17.43 74.15 -52.42
CA GLN A 15 -17.82 72.73 -52.42
C GLN A 15 -17.52 71.93 -53.70
N PRO A 16 -17.63 70.58 -53.64
CA PRO A 16 -18.13 69.79 -54.76
C PRO A 16 -19.44 69.05 -54.43
N SER A 17 -20.29 68.97 -55.45
CA SER A 17 -21.61 68.36 -55.55
C SER A 17 -21.62 66.83 -55.66
N GLU A 18 -22.60 66.20 -54.97
CA GLU A 18 -23.37 64.95 -55.21
C GLU A 18 -22.79 63.81 -56.09
N CYS A 19 -22.97 62.50 -55.83
CA CYS A 19 -24.14 61.80 -55.32
C CYS A 19 -23.80 60.30 -55.06
N PHE A 20 -24.23 59.72 -53.93
CA PHE A 20 -24.90 58.41 -53.80
C PHE A 20 -25.36 58.27 -52.32
N PRO A 21 -26.66 58.11 -52.04
CA PRO A 21 -27.14 58.11 -50.66
C PRO A 21 -26.85 56.76 -49.96
N PRO A 22 -26.53 56.78 -48.65
CA PRO A 22 -26.50 55.56 -47.84
C PRO A 22 -27.90 54.98 -47.69
N ILE A 23 -28.03 53.66 -47.80
CA ILE A 23 -29.23 52.91 -47.45
C ILE A 23 -29.55 53.19 -45.97
N LYS A 24 -30.55 54.03 -45.72
CA LYS A 24 -31.11 54.18 -44.37
C LYS A 24 -31.91 52.92 -44.06
N ILE A 25 -31.34 52.03 -43.24
CA ILE A 25 -32.09 50.97 -42.57
C ILE A 25 -32.99 51.66 -41.55
N THR A 26 -34.21 52.00 -41.95
CA THR A 26 -35.22 52.51 -41.03
C THR A 26 -35.75 51.32 -40.24
N THR A 27 -35.11 50.98 -39.13
CA THR A 27 -35.65 50.01 -38.17
C THR A 27 -36.92 50.59 -37.56
N THR A 28 -38.07 50.00 -37.90
CA THR A 28 -39.35 50.39 -37.30
C THR A 28 -39.35 50.12 -35.79
N PRO A 29 -40.08 50.89 -34.98
CA PRO A 29 -40.16 50.68 -33.52
C PRO A 29 -40.54 49.25 -33.13
N GLU A 30 -41.35 48.56 -33.94
CA GLU A 30 -41.68 47.14 -33.79
C GLU A 30 -40.47 46.20 -33.94
N TYR A 31 -39.58 46.45 -34.90
CA TYR A 31 -38.37 45.66 -35.10
C TYR A 31 -37.40 45.83 -33.94
N MET A 32 -37.27 47.06 -33.43
CA MET A 32 -36.47 47.38 -32.24
C MET A 32 -37.03 46.67 -31.00
N MET A 33 -38.35 46.70 -30.77
CA MET A 33 -38.99 46.03 -29.63
C MET A 33 -38.77 44.51 -29.64
N LYS A 34 -38.80 43.87 -30.81
CA LYS A 34 -38.52 42.44 -30.95
C LYS A 34 -37.07 42.08 -30.63
N GLN A 35 -36.11 42.95 -30.96
CA GLN A 35 -34.70 42.76 -30.60
C GLN A 35 -34.44 42.93 -29.09
N TYR A 36 -35.15 43.85 -28.42
CA TYR A 36 -35.08 43.97 -26.96
C TYR A 36 -35.68 42.73 -26.28
N PHE A 37 -36.76 42.19 -26.81
CA PHE A 37 -37.41 41.00 -26.26
C PHE A 37 -36.53 39.75 -26.40
N THR A 38 -35.88 39.56 -27.56
CA THR A 38 -34.92 38.45 -27.75
C THR A 38 -33.66 38.63 -26.91
N GLY A 39 -33.13 39.86 -26.82
CA GLY A 39 -31.99 40.18 -25.95
C GLY A 39 -32.28 39.95 -24.46
N PHE A 40 -33.50 40.23 -24.02
CA PHE A 40 -33.92 39.97 -22.64
C PHE A 40 -33.98 38.47 -22.31
N PHE A 41 -34.51 37.63 -23.22
CA PHE A 41 -34.53 36.18 -23.01
C PHE A 41 -33.14 35.56 -23.03
N THR A 42 -32.26 35.99 -23.95
CA THR A 42 -30.89 35.48 -23.99
C THR A 42 -30.11 35.90 -22.74
N ALA A 43 -30.27 37.13 -22.28
CA ALA A 43 -29.67 37.60 -21.03
C ALA A 43 -30.18 36.80 -19.82
N THR A 44 -31.48 36.57 -19.72
CA THR A 44 -32.07 35.79 -18.63
C THR A 44 -31.61 34.33 -18.64
N CYS A 45 -31.47 33.73 -19.83
CA CYS A 45 -30.97 32.38 -19.99
C CYS A 45 -29.49 32.26 -19.59
N LEU A 46 -28.66 33.23 -20.00
CA LEU A 46 -27.23 33.28 -19.66
C LEU A 46 -27.02 33.54 -18.16
N THR A 47 -27.78 34.44 -17.55
CA THR A 47 -27.68 34.69 -16.10
C THR A 47 -28.11 33.46 -15.31
N THR A 48 -29.22 32.81 -15.69
CA THR A 48 -29.68 31.55 -15.05
C THR A 48 -28.63 30.45 -15.18
N SER A 49 -28.02 30.31 -16.35
CA SER A 49 -26.96 29.31 -16.60
C SER A 49 -25.70 29.59 -15.76
N LEU A 50 -25.33 30.86 -15.59
CA LEU A 50 -24.22 31.26 -14.73
C LEU A 50 -24.50 30.95 -13.26
N PHE A 51 -25.74 31.15 -12.78
CA PHE A 51 -26.13 30.79 -11.41
C PHE A 51 -26.16 29.27 -11.18
N LEU A 52 -26.61 28.48 -12.16
CA LEU A 52 -26.54 27.02 -12.09
C LEU A 52 -25.10 26.51 -12.07
N PHE A 53 -24.22 27.11 -12.87
CA PHE A 53 -22.81 26.71 -12.94
C PHE A 53 -22.00 27.15 -11.70
N THR A 54 -22.28 28.34 -11.17
CA THR A 54 -21.65 28.82 -9.92
C THR A 54 -22.23 28.15 -8.66
N GLY A 55 -23.48 27.70 -8.72
CA GLY A 55 -24.13 26.87 -7.70
C GLY A 55 -23.74 25.39 -7.75
N ALA A 56 -23.14 24.92 -8.85
CA ALA A 56 -22.57 23.58 -8.95
C ALA A 56 -21.29 23.49 -8.12
N GLN A 57 -21.46 23.33 -6.80
CA GLN A 57 -20.34 23.01 -5.93
C GLN A 57 -19.79 21.62 -6.29
N LYS A 58 -18.46 21.52 -6.38
CA LYS A 58 -17.76 20.25 -6.40
C LYS A 58 -18.16 19.52 -5.11
N ALA A 59 -18.97 18.47 -5.21
CA ALA A 59 -19.39 17.72 -4.04
C ALA A 59 -18.14 17.21 -3.31
N ASN A 60 -17.79 17.86 -2.20
CA ASN A 60 -16.92 17.25 -1.20
C ASN A 60 -17.74 16.11 -0.62
N THR A 61 -17.53 14.90 -1.13
CA THR A 61 -18.25 13.70 -0.68
C THR A 61 -17.75 13.33 0.72
N GLN A 62 -18.17 14.09 1.73
CA GLN A 62 -18.28 13.56 3.08
C GLN A 62 -19.45 12.59 3.06
N THR A 63 -19.18 11.37 2.59
CA THR A 63 -20.17 10.30 2.65
C THR A 63 -20.25 9.83 4.10
N GLU A 64 -21.40 10.02 4.72
CA GLU A 64 -21.73 9.25 5.90
C GLU A 64 -21.51 7.75 5.62
N PRO A 65 -21.00 6.98 6.60
CA PRO A 65 -20.77 5.58 6.38
C PRO A 65 -22.09 4.84 6.10
N LEU A 66 -22.06 3.87 5.19
CA LEU A 66 -23.16 2.94 5.01
C LEU A 66 -23.20 1.99 6.21
N ILE A 67 -24.33 2.00 6.93
CA ILE A 67 -24.53 1.18 8.13
C ILE A 67 -25.62 0.15 7.87
N ILE A 68 -25.29 -1.13 8.03
CA ILE A 68 -26.21 -2.26 7.89
C ILE A 68 -26.32 -2.94 9.25
N LYS A 69 -27.53 -3.00 9.83
CA LYS A 69 -27.79 -3.60 11.15
C LYS A 69 -28.67 -4.84 11.01
N SER A 70 -28.40 -5.85 11.85
CA SER A 70 -29.25 -7.03 12.03
C SER A 70 -29.09 -7.58 13.44
N GLU A 71 -29.85 -8.63 13.79
CA GLU A 71 -29.66 -9.36 15.06
C GLU A 71 -28.26 -9.97 15.22
N ARG A 72 -27.52 -10.16 14.11
CA ARG A 72 -26.15 -10.71 14.14
C ARG A 72 -25.08 -9.64 14.42
N GLY A 73 -25.41 -8.36 14.31
CA GLY A 73 -24.47 -7.27 14.51
C GLY A 73 -24.62 -6.12 13.50
N THR A 74 -23.54 -5.33 13.37
CA THR A 74 -23.49 -4.13 12.53
C THR A 74 -22.32 -4.22 11.56
N THR A 75 -22.58 -3.93 10.28
CA THR A 75 -21.55 -3.69 9.27
C THR A 75 -21.51 -2.21 8.94
N THR A 76 -20.33 -1.61 8.98
CA THR A 76 -20.09 -0.19 8.68
C THR A 76 -19.08 -0.10 7.54
N ILE A 77 -19.44 0.61 6.46
CA ILE A 77 -18.58 0.84 5.29
C ILE A 77 -18.40 2.34 5.12
N GLY A 78 -17.16 2.82 5.22
CA GLY A 78 -16.84 4.24 5.17
C GLY A 78 -15.61 4.56 4.32
N GLY A 79 -15.16 5.81 4.37
CA GLY A 79 -13.97 6.26 3.66
C GLY A 79 -12.72 5.55 4.16
N GLY A 80 -12.26 4.53 3.41
CA GLY A 80 -11.03 3.80 3.71
C GLY A 80 -11.18 2.65 4.70
N PHE A 81 -12.39 2.26 5.09
CA PHE A 81 -12.59 1.10 5.97
C PHE A 81 -13.90 0.34 5.75
N ILE A 82 -13.88 -0.94 6.14
CA ILE A 82 -15.03 -1.82 6.32
C ILE A 82 -14.88 -2.47 7.69
N GLU A 83 -15.89 -2.35 8.55
CA GLU A 83 -15.91 -2.92 9.89
C GLU A 83 -17.15 -3.78 10.11
N VAL A 84 -16.99 -4.90 10.82
CA VAL A 84 -18.10 -5.74 11.26
C VAL A 84 -18.00 -5.95 12.78
N ASP A 85 -19.00 -5.49 13.49
CA ASP A 85 -19.24 -5.76 14.90
C ASP A 85 -20.27 -6.86 15.07
N GLY A 86 -20.01 -7.80 15.97
CA GLY A 86 -21.01 -8.80 16.38
C GLY A 86 -22.13 -8.19 17.21
N ALA A 87 -23.18 -8.97 17.47
CA ALA A 87 -24.32 -8.56 18.29
C ALA A 87 -23.96 -8.06 19.70
N SER A 88 -22.80 -8.47 20.24
CA SER A 88 -22.26 -8.01 21.52
C SER A 88 -21.57 -6.64 21.46
N GLY A 89 -21.48 -6.01 20.29
CA GLY A 89 -20.71 -4.79 20.05
C GLY A 89 -19.20 -5.03 20.03
N LYS A 90 -18.75 -6.29 19.90
CA LYS A 90 -17.32 -6.60 19.73
C LYS A 90 -17.00 -6.73 18.24
N LYS A 91 -15.95 -6.03 17.82
CA LYS A 91 -15.35 -6.16 16.49
C LYS A 91 -15.02 -7.62 16.18
N LEU A 92 -15.37 -8.06 14.99
CA LEU A 92 -15.12 -9.40 14.44
C LEU A 92 -14.18 -9.34 13.23
N PHE A 93 -14.29 -8.27 12.45
CA PHE A 93 -13.56 -8.09 11.20
C PHE A 93 -13.36 -6.60 10.90
N GLU A 94 -12.22 -6.26 10.34
CA GLU A 94 -11.92 -4.93 9.83
C GLU A 94 -10.98 -5.02 8.62
N VAL A 95 -11.28 -4.23 7.59
CA VAL A 95 -10.31 -3.87 6.55
C VAL A 95 -10.18 -2.36 6.57
N THR A 96 -8.96 -1.85 6.66
CA THR A 96 -8.69 -0.41 6.79
C THR A 96 -7.42 -0.02 6.04
N VAL A 97 -7.29 1.28 5.74
CA VAL A 97 -6.00 1.90 5.43
C VAL A 97 -5.31 2.19 6.76
N SER A 98 -4.13 1.61 6.97
CA SER A 98 -3.35 1.82 8.20
C SER A 98 -2.80 3.25 8.30
N SER A 99 -2.29 3.60 9.48
CA SER A 99 -1.57 4.86 9.70
C SER A 99 -0.33 5.03 8.81
N SER A 100 0.28 3.92 8.39
CA SER A 100 1.44 3.89 7.50
C SER A 100 1.04 3.76 6.01
N ASN A 101 -0.23 4.05 5.68
CA ASN A 101 -0.79 4.06 4.33
C ASN A 101 -0.67 2.72 3.57
N HIS A 102 -0.74 1.61 4.30
CA HIS A 102 -0.86 0.26 3.71
C HIS A 102 -2.23 -0.34 4.03
N GLY A 103 -2.66 -1.32 3.24
CA GLY A 103 -3.86 -2.09 3.55
C GLY A 103 -3.67 -2.93 4.82
N GLN A 104 -4.69 -2.99 5.67
CA GLN A 104 -4.72 -3.85 6.84
C GLN A 104 -6.04 -4.60 6.89
N LEU A 105 -5.97 -5.92 7.00
CA LEU A 105 -7.10 -6.80 7.32
C LEU A 105 -6.86 -7.37 8.72
N SER A 106 -7.87 -7.28 9.58
CA SER A 106 -7.84 -7.75 10.97
C SER A 106 -9.07 -8.62 11.26
N ILE A 107 -8.84 -9.77 11.89
CA ILE A 107 -9.89 -10.70 12.32
C ILE A 107 -9.80 -10.87 13.83
N PHE A 108 -10.93 -10.75 14.50
CA PHE A 108 -11.05 -10.80 15.95
C PHE A 108 -11.89 -12.00 16.37
N ASN A 109 -11.58 -12.58 17.53
CA ASN A 109 -12.40 -13.64 18.10
C ASN A 109 -13.62 -13.06 18.84
N LYS A 110 -14.52 -13.94 19.32
CA LYS A 110 -15.76 -13.57 20.03
C LYS A 110 -15.55 -12.66 21.26
N ASN A 111 -14.34 -12.58 21.81
CA ASN A 111 -14.01 -11.74 22.95
C ASN A 111 -13.44 -10.37 22.52
N GLY A 112 -13.36 -10.08 21.21
CA GLY A 112 -12.75 -8.87 20.66
C GLY A 112 -11.22 -8.90 20.64
N VAL A 113 -10.58 -10.07 20.73
CA VAL A 113 -9.12 -10.19 20.67
C VAL A 113 -8.69 -10.48 19.23
N LEU A 114 -7.71 -9.73 18.71
CA LEU A 114 -7.12 -9.94 17.39
C LEU A 114 -6.50 -11.34 17.31
N ILE A 115 -6.92 -12.15 16.34
CA ILE A 115 -6.45 -13.53 16.14
C ILE A 115 -5.79 -13.75 14.78
N ALA A 116 -6.06 -12.90 13.79
CA ALA A 116 -5.35 -12.94 12.52
C ALA A 116 -5.26 -11.55 11.90
N SER A 117 -4.17 -11.29 11.18
CA SER A 117 -4.00 -10.03 10.44
C SER A 117 -3.19 -10.24 9.16
N VAL A 118 -3.55 -9.54 8.10
CA VAL A 118 -2.79 -9.44 6.84
C VAL A 118 -2.51 -7.97 6.57
N SER A 119 -1.25 -7.58 6.42
CA SER A 119 -0.88 -6.17 6.24
C SER A 119 0.54 -6.02 5.71
N ALA A 120 1.10 -4.80 5.78
CA ALA A 120 2.52 -4.54 5.59
C ALA A 120 3.11 -3.92 6.85
N ASN A 121 4.43 -4.01 7.04
CA ASN A 121 5.15 -3.23 8.06
C ASN A 121 5.49 -1.82 7.53
N ASP A 122 6.19 -1.03 8.34
CA ASP A 122 6.59 0.34 7.97
C ASP A 122 7.60 0.40 6.82
N ASP A 123 8.34 -0.70 6.57
CA ASP A 123 9.24 -0.85 5.43
C ASP A 123 8.50 -1.26 4.15
N GLY A 124 7.19 -1.53 4.23
CA GLY A 124 6.37 -2.01 3.12
C GLY A 124 6.40 -3.53 2.91
N ASP A 125 7.10 -4.29 3.77
CA ASP A 125 7.12 -5.75 3.72
C ASP A 125 5.77 -6.34 4.16
N GLY A 126 5.22 -7.22 3.33
CA GLY A 126 3.96 -7.89 3.59
C GLY A 126 4.08 -8.92 4.71
N PHE A 127 3.03 -9.06 5.51
CA PHE A 127 2.92 -10.10 6.52
C PHE A 127 1.51 -10.68 6.66
N VAL A 128 1.46 -11.93 7.14
CA VAL A 128 0.30 -12.63 7.68
C VAL A 128 0.65 -13.14 9.07
N LYS A 129 -0.09 -12.71 10.09
CA LYS A 129 0.14 -13.11 11.48
C LYS A 129 -1.09 -13.81 12.03
N VAL A 130 -0.87 -14.87 12.80
CA VAL A 130 -1.91 -15.61 13.53
C VAL A 130 -1.56 -15.61 15.02
N HIS A 131 -2.55 -15.33 15.84
CA HIS A 131 -2.45 -15.27 17.29
C HIS A 131 -3.39 -16.29 17.93
N ASN A 132 -3.04 -16.77 19.13
CA ASN A 132 -3.90 -17.66 19.88
C ASN A 132 -5.11 -16.91 20.49
N LYS A 133 -5.98 -17.64 21.21
CA LYS A 133 -7.19 -17.07 21.84
C LYS A 133 -6.94 -15.90 22.80
N LYS A 134 -5.71 -15.75 23.32
CA LYS A 134 -5.29 -14.68 24.24
C LYS A 134 -4.55 -13.54 23.51
N GLY A 135 -4.43 -13.58 22.18
CA GLY A 135 -3.71 -12.58 21.40
C GLY A 135 -2.18 -12.75 21.40
N VAL A 136 -1.67 -13.91 21.86
CA VAL A 136 -0.23 -14.20 21.78
C VAL A 136 0.09 -14.72 20.39
N LYS A 137 1.09 -14.11 19.73
CA LYS A 137 1.55 -14.49 18.38
C LYS A 137 1.98 -15.95 18.37
N ALA A 138 1.43 -16.72 17.43
CA ALA A 138 1.71 -18.14 17.26
C ALA A 138 2.41 -18.43 15.92
N VAL A 139 2.02 -17.72 14.86
CA VAL A 139 2.58 -17.84 13.51
C VAL A 139 2.82 -16.46 12.90
N ASP A 140 3.92 -16.32 12.19
CA ASP A 140 4.31 -15.12 11.44
C ASP A 140 4.83 -15.54 10.06
N ILE A 141 4.14 -15.14 9.00
CA ILE A 141 4.56 -15.31 7.61
C ILE A 141 4.85 -13.91 7.08
N SER A 142 6.10 -13.62 6.74
CA SER A 142 6.53 -12.26 6.44
C SER A 142 7.53 -12.23 5.29
N SER A 143 7.57 -11.12 4.56
CA SER A 143 8.65 -10.80 3.63
C SER A 143 9.73 -9.94 4.30
N SER A 144 10.84 -9.79 3.58
CA SER A 144 11.95 -8.90 3.91
C SER A 144 12.75 -8.61 2.65
N SER A 145 13.74 -7.72 2.76
CA SER A 145 14.72 -7.46 1.70
C SER A 145 15.54 -8.67 1.25
N PHE A 146 15.58 -9.75 2.03
CA PHE A 146 16.28 -11.00 1.68
C PHE A 146 15.31 -12.15 1.31
N GLY A 147 14.00 -11.90 1.24
CA GLY A 147 12.99 -12.89 0.86
C GLY A 147 11.96 -13.18 1.95
N GLY A 148 11.17 -14.23 1.73
CA GLY A 148 10.07 -14.62 2.62
C GLY A 148 10.49 -15.62 3.71
N TYR A 149 9.76 -15.59 4.82
CA TYR A 149 9.93 -16.54 5.92
C TYR A 149 8.63 -16.83 6.66
N PHE A 150 8.62 -17.99 7.32
CA PHE A 150 7.58 -18.53 8.16
C PHE A 150 8.20 -18.82 9.53
N SER A 151 7.62 -18.30 10.61
CA SER A 151 8.09 -18.50 11.98
C SER A 151 6.96 -18.93 12.90
N THR A 152 7.27 -19.83 13.82
CA THR A 152 6.35 -20.25 14.89
C THR A 152 6.86 -19.86 16.26
N TYR A 153 5.96 -19.69 17.22
CA TYR A 153 6.29 -19.21 18.56
C TYR A 153 5.54 -20.00 19.64
N ASN A 154 6.17 -20.19 20.79
CA ASN A 154 5.54 -20.76 21.98
C ASN A 154 4.76 -19.71 22.80
N LEU A 155 4.15 -20.13 23.91
CA LEU A 155 3.36 -19.24 24.77
C LEU A 155 4.18 -18.13 25.44
N ASP A 156 5.49 -18.35 25.61
CA ASP A 156 6.44 -17.38 26.17
C ASP A 156 6.98 -16.41 25.10
N LYS A 157 6.41 -16.46 23.88
CA LYS A 157 6.81 -15.64 22.72
C LYS A 157 8.23 -15.96 22.22
N LYS A 158 8.80 -17.09 22.62
CA LYS A 158 10.07 -17.58 22.07
C LYS A 158 9.78 -18.29 20.76
N GLN A 159 10.63 -18.04 19.78
CA GLN A 159 10.53 -18.68 18.48
C GLN A 159 10.84 -20.18 18.59
N THR A 160 10.02 -21.03 17.98
CA THR A 160 10.18 -22.49 17.98
C THR A 160 10.63 -23.03 16.63
N SER A 161 10.34 -22.31 15.54
CA SER A 161 10.90 -22.62 14.22
C SER A 161 11.03 -21.38 13.33
N TYR A 162 11.94 -21.48 12.36
CA TYR A 162 12.11 -20.58 11.23
C TYR A 162 12.17 -21.42 9.96
N LEU A 163 11.42 -21.07 8.92
CA LEU A 163 11.55 -21.65 7.59
C LEU A 163 11.52 -20.52 6.56
N GLY A 164 12.57 -20.38 5.75
CA GLY A 164 12.59 -19.35 4.71
C GLY A 164 14.00 -19.00 4.29
N THR A 165 14.15 -17.78 3.76
CA THR A 165 15.44 -17.25 3.32
C THR A 165 16.15 -16.54 4.47
N PHE A 166 17.43 -16.82 4.69
CA PHE A 166 18.27 -16.11 5.65
C PHE A 166 18.94 -14.89 5.01
N ARG A 167 19.58 -14.04 5.83
CA ARG A 167 20.29 -12.83 5.36
C ARG A 167 21.41 -13.09 4.36
N ASN A 168 21.98 -14.29 4.34
CA ASN A 168 22.96 -14.73 3.34
C ASN A 168 22.30 -15.25 2.05
N LEU A 169 21.01 -14.97 1.84
CA LEU A 169 20.19 -15.35 0.69
C LEU A 169 19.98 -16.86 0.52
N ARG A 170 20.28 -17.65 1.55
CA ARG A 170 20.11 -19.11 1.52
C ARG A 170 18.80 -19.53 2.16
N GLY A 171 18.24 -20.62 1.66
CA GLY A 171 17.07 -21.26 2.27
C GLY A 171 17.45 -22.17 3.43
N GLY A 172 16.53 -22.29 4.40
CA GLY A 172 16.57 -23.39 5.34
C GLY A 172 15.53 -23.31 6.44
N LEU A 173 15.57 -24.33 7.29
CA LEU A 173 14.75 -24.59 8.44
C LEU A 173 15.63 -24.59 9.68
N MET A 174 15.31 -23.76 10.66
CA MET A 174 15.85 -23.84 12.02
C MET A 174 14.73 -24.24 12.98
N THR A 175 15.04 -25.12 13.93
CA THR A 175 14.16 -25.39 15.07
C THR A 175 14.87 -25.03 16.36
N TYR A 176 14.09 -24.62 17.36
CA TYR A 176 14.60 -24.14 18.64
C TYR A 176 13.95 -24.92 19.79
N ASN A 177 14.69 -25.11 20.87
CA ASN A 177 14.18 -25.71 22.11
C ASN A 177 13.33 -24.69 22.92
N GLU A 178 12.84 -25.10 24.09
CA GLU A 178 12.05 -24.27 25.02
C GLU A 178 12.80 -23.04 25.57
N ASN A 179 14.13 -23.06 25.50
CA ASN A 179 14.99 -21.96 25.92
C ASN A 179 15.27 -20.97 24.78
N ALA A 180 14.81 -21.25 23.56
CA ALA A 180 15.13 -20.57 22.31
C ALA A 180 16.56 -20.83 21.79
N ASP A 181 17.22 -21.88 22.26
CA ASP A 181 18.49 -22.32 21.70
C ASP A 181 18.24 -23.13 20.43
N LEU A 182 19.12 -22.97 19.44
CA LEU A 182 19.06 -23.73 18.20
C LEU A 182 19.21 -25.23 18.49
N ALA A 183 18.24 -26.03 18.05
CA ALA A 183 18.23 -27.48 18.22
C ALA A 183 18.58 -28.20 16.91
N SER A 184 18.12 -27.68 15.77
CA SER A 184 18.47 -28.23 14.46
C SER A 184 18.49 -27.18 13.35
N PHE A 185 19.28 -27.47 12.32
CA PHE A 185 19.33 -26.74 11.06
C PHE A 185 19.24 -27.73 9.90
N ILE A 186 18.40 -27.41 8.91
CA ILE A 186 18.32 -28.10 7.62
C ILE A 186 18.33 -27.03 6.54
N GLY A 187 19.29 -27.04 5.62
CA GLY A 187 19.35 -26.01 4.60
C GLY A 187 20.62 -26.07 3.79
N THR A 188 21.02 -24.93 3.26
CA THR A 188 22.18 -24.82 2.37
C THR A 188 23.46 -24.50 3.15
N SER A 189 24.56 -25.19 2.83
CA SER A 189 25.91 -24.96 3.35
C SER A 189 26.56 -23.72 2.74
N ASP A 190 27.80 -23.42 3.15
CA ASP A 190 28.58 -22.32 2.54
C ASP A 190 28.94 -22.57 1.09
N ASP A 191 29.15 -23.84 0.73
CA ASP A 191 29.50 -24.30 -0.61
C ASP A 191 28.27 -24.60 -1.49
N SER A 192 27.08 -24.15 -1.07
CA SER A 192 25.80 -24.37 -1.76
C SER A 192 25.29 -25.82 -1.78
N ASP A 193 25.81 -26.69 -0.91
CA ASP A 193 25.34 -28.06 -0.73
C ASP A 193 24.19 -28.16 0.27
N GLY A 194 23.47 -29.28 0.28
CA GLY A 194 22.54 -29.62 1.36
C GLY A 194 23.27 -29.96 2.66
N LYS A 195 22.78 -29.44 3.79
CA LYS A 195 23.31 -29.70 5.13
C LYS A 195 22.19 -29.93 6.13
N ILE A 196 22.40 -30.89 7.02
CA ILE A 196 21.63 -31.07 8.25
C ILE A 196 22.59 -30.98 9.44
N SER A 197 22.17 -30.32 10.50
CA SER A 197 22.93 -30.22 11.75
C SER A 197 22.01 -30.31 12.96
N LEU A 198 22.44 -31.08 13.97
CA LEU A 198 21.79 -31.14 15.28
C LEU A 198 22.72 -30.56 16.34
N TYR A 199 22.13 -29.83 17.27
CA TYR A 199 22.84 -29.16 18.34
C TYR A 199 22.34 -29.70 19.69
N ASN A 200 23.25 -29.89 20.63
CA ASN A 200 22.87 -30.22 21.99
C ASN A 200 22.47 -28.96 22.78
N ASN A 201 22.03 -29.14 24.02
CA ASN A 201 21.61 -28.06 24.92
C ASN A 201 22.76 -27.14 25.39
N MET A 202 24.01 -27.41 25.00
CA MET A 202 25.15 -26.53 25.23
C MET A 202 25.47 -25.66 23.99
N GLY A 203 24.70 -25.82 22.91
CA GLY A 203 24.94 -25.15 21.62
C GLY A 203 25.97 -25.85 20.74
N ASN A 204 26.50 -27.01 21.14
CA ASN A 204 27.50 -27.73 20.38
C ASN A 204 26.85 -28.58 19.28
N ASN A 205 27.39 -28.51 18.07
CA ASN A 205 26.95 -29.32 16.95
C ASN A 205 27.42 -30.77 17.13
N VAL A 206 26.48 -31.67 17.40
CA VAL A 206 26.73 -33.08 17.73
C VAL A 206 26.54 -34.02 16.54
N VAL A 207 25.80 -33.59 15.52
CA VAL A 207 25.52 -34.38 14.31
C VAL A 207 25.60 -33.47 13.09
N ARG A 208 26.37 -33.87 12.08
CA ARG A 208 26.44 -33.18 10.78
C ARG A 208 26.17 -34.18 9.67
N LEU A 209 25.32 -33.80 8.72
CA LEU A 209 25.11 -34.52 7.47
C LEU A 209 25.20 -33.51 6.32
N GLY A 210 25.72 -33.95 5.18
CA GLY A 210 25.77 -33.13 3.98
C GLY A 210 26.76 -33.67 2.97
N SER A 211 27.38 -32.78 2.22
CA SER A 211 28.41 -33.08 1.22
C SER A 211 29.80 -32.75 1.74
N LEU A 212 30.80 -33.57 1.39
CA LEU A 212 32.21 -33.26 1.64
C LEU A 212 32.69 -32.10 0.76
N TYR A 213 33.55 -31.27 1.34
CA TYR A 213 34.13 -30.07 0.73
C TYR A 213 35.64 -30.20 0.44
N LYS A 214 36.28 -31.32 0.78
CA LYS A 214 37.73 -31.53 0.56
C LYS A 214 38.02 -32.13 -0.82
N ASP A 215 39.07 -31.62 -1.46
CA ASP A 215 39.54 -32.09 -2.76
C ASP A 215 39.91 -33.59 -2.71
N GLY A 216 39.38 -34.34 -3.68
CA GLY A 216 39.45 -35.80 -3.78
C GLY A 216 38.10 -36.49 -3.64
N ASN A 217 37.24 -36.02 -2.73
CA ASN A 217 35.91 -36.61 -2.43
C ASN A 217 34.79 -35.55 -2.37
N LYS A 218 34.96 -34.42 -3.07
CA LYS A 218 33.95 -33.36 -3.13
C LYS A 218 32.60 -33.90 -3.59
N ALA A 219 31.52 -33.40 -2.98
CA ALA A 219 30.13 -33.80 -3.24
C ALA A 219 29.74 -35.23 -2.78
N ASP A 220 30.68 -36.03 -2.26
CA ASP A 220 30.32 -37.29 -1.61
C ASP A 220 29.52 -36.98 -0.34
N GLY A 221 28.45 -37.75 -0.12
CA GLY A 221 27.67 -37.66 1.11
C GLY A 221 28.53 -38.03 2.32
N PHE A 222 28.36 -37.32 3.43
CA PHE A 222 28.97 -37.67 4.71
C PHE A 222 28.00 -37.53 5.87
N ILE A 223 28.30 -38.28 6.93
CA ILE A 223 27.74 -38.11 8.27
C ILE A 223 28.89 -38.04 9.27
N SER A 224 28.82 -37.13 10.24
CA SER A 224 29.74 -37.08 11.38
C SER A 224 29.01 -36.98 12.71
N LEU A 225 29.54 -37.69 13.72
CA LEU A 225 29.13 -37.60 15.11
C LEU A 225 30.27 -36.97 15.93
N HIS A 226 29.87 -36.05 16.81
CA HIS A 226 30.75 -35.30 17.70
C HIS A 226 30.34 -35.58 19.15
N ASP A 227 31.28 -35.40 20.07
CA ASP A 227 31.00 -35.57 21.50
C ASP A 227 30.16 -34.40 22.07
N ARG A 228 29.92 -34.40 23.40
CA ARG A 228 29.12 -33.35 24.06
C ARG A 228 29.72 -31.94 23.95
N TYR A 229 31.02 -31.83 23.69
CA TYR A 229 31.75 -30.58 23.54
C TYR A 229 31.81 -30.11 22.08
N GLY A 230 31.27 -30.91 21.14
CA GLY A 230 31.37 -30.66 19.70
C GLY A 230 32.70 -31.11 19.11
N GLU A 231 33.53 -31.79 19.91
CA GLU A 231 34.80 -32.35 19.44
C GLU A 231 34.54 -33.55 18.55
N TYR A 232 35.40 -33.71 17.54
CA TYR A 232 35.27 -34.75 16.54
C TYR A 232 35.30 -36.14 17.19
N GLY A 233 34.26 -36.95 16.93
CA GLY A 233 34.23 -38.36 17.28
C GLY A 233 34.61 -39.24 16.09
N TRP A 234 33.67 -39.38 15.15
CA TRP A 234 33.88 -40.13 13.90
C TRP A 234 33.05 -39.56 12.76
N HIS A 235 33.41 -39.91 11.53
CA HIS A 235 32.59 -39.65 10.35
C HIS A 235 32.65 -40.83 9.37
N LYS A 236 31.68 -40.90 8.46
CA LYS A 236 31.65 -41.85 7.35
C LYS A 236 31.27 -41.13 6.07
N SER A 237 32.00 -41.40 4.99
CA SER A 237 31.71 -40.95 3.63
C SER A 237 31.01 -42.03 2.81
N GLY A 238 30.38 -41.61 1.71
CA GLY A 238 29.82 -42.51 0.70
C GLY A 238 30.86 -43.30 -0.11
N LYS A 239 32.15 -42.99 0.06
CA LYS A 239 33.30 -43.78 -0.41
C LYS A 239 34.11 -44.31 0.78
#